data_AF-A0A6L4BAS0-F1
#
_entry.id   AF-A0A6L4BAS0-F1
#
_cell.length_a   1.000
_cell.length_b   1.000
_cell.length_c   1.000
_cell.angle_alpha   90.00
_cell.angle_beta   90.00
_cell.angle_gamma   90.00
#
_symmetry.space_group_name_H-M   'P 1'
#
loop_
_entity.id
_entity.type
_entity.pdbx_description
1 polymer ?
#
loop_
_entity_poly.entity_id
_entity_poly.type
_entity_poly.pdbx_seq_one_letter_code
_entity_poly.pdbx_strand_id
1 'polypeptide(L)'
;MFKYILVFVLTSAISAAALANDAARAEARQVFNLKDGSTLYIFNDGKMAMEDRYGRAARMKPDTVMETRDGQKIIMHGDEVMRLESLLKKDHSDGY
;
A
#
# COMPACT_ATOMS: atom_id res chain seq x y z
N MET A 1 10.50 22.00 21.91
CA MET A 1 10.98 22.10 20.51
C MET A 1 10.35 20.96 19.71
N PHE A 2 9.18 21.16 19.10
CA PHE A 2 8.57 20.17 18.21
C PHE A 2 8.88 20.57 16.77
N LYS A 3 9.76 19.79 16.16
CA LYS A 3 10.46 20.14 14.92
C LYS A 3 9.83 19.37 13.76
N TYR A 4 9.09 20.13 12.95
CA TYR A 4 8.61 19.90 11.58
C TYR A 4 7.77 18.65 11.28
N ILE A 5 6.45 18.85 11.15
CA ILE A 5 5.64 18.06 10.22
C ILE A 5 5.21 18.99 9.10
N LEU A 6 5.93 18.90 7.98
CA LEU A 6 5.58 19.55 6.73
C LEU A 6 4.60 18.63 6.00
N VAL A 7 3.29 18.88 6.14
CA VAL A 7 2.27 18.21 5.32
C VAL A 7 2.12 19.02 4.03
N PHE A 8 2.76 18.57 2.95
CA PHE A 8 2.40 19.04 1.62
C PHE A 8 1.20 18.24 1.12
N VAL A 9 0.02 18.85 1.12
CA VAL A 9 -1.17 18.30 0.45
C VAL A 9 -1.04 18.62 -1.04
N LEU A 10 -0.38 17.75 -1.80
CA LEU A 10 -0.51 17.73 -3.25
C LEU A 10 -1.73 16.86 -3.57
N THR A 11 -2.75 17.46 -4.16
CA THR A 11 -3.90 16.72 -4.69
C THR A 11 -3.49 15.98 -5.96
N SER A 12 -2.85 14.81 -5.81
CA SER A 12 -2.55 13.90 -6.91
C SER A 12 -3.84 13.24 -7.39
N ALA A 13 -4.12 13.32 -8.70
CA ALA A 13 -5.23 12.62 -9.34
C ALA A 13 -5.06 11.10 -9.16
N ILE A 14 -6.04 10.46 -8.52
CA ILE A 14 -6.03 9.02 -8.28
C ILE A 14 -6.41 8.32 -9.60
N SER A 15 -5.42 7.92 -10.38
CA SER A 15 -5.61 7.01 -11.51
C SER A 15 -5.88 5.61 -10.97
N ALA A 16 -7.15 5.25 -10.77
CA ALA A 16 -7.55 3.92 -10.37
C ALA A 16 -7.39 2.93 -11.55
N ALA A 17 -6.22 2.29 -11.65
CA ALA A 17 -6.11 1.07 -12.43
C ALA A 17 -6.90 -0.03 -11.71
N ALA A 18 -7.88 -0.62 -12.39
CA ALA A 18 -8.65 -1.76 -11.90
C ALA A 18 -7.73 -2.99 -11.82
N LEU A 19 -7.11 -3.19 -10.66
CA LEU A 19 -6.35 -4.39 -10.32
C LEU A 19 -7.28 -5.31 -9.51
N ALA A 20 -7.19 -6.61 -9.75
CA ALA A 20 -8.10 -7.69 -9.30
C ALA A 20 -8.15 -7.93 -7.77
N ASN A 21 -7.72 -6.97 -6.95
CA ASN A 21 -7.60 -7.11 -5.49
C ASN A 21 -8.62 -6.21 -4.78
N ASP A 22 -9.91 -6.50 -4.98
CA ASP A 22 -11.02 -5.68 -4.47
C ASP A 22 -11.02 -5.66 -2.93
N ALA A 23 -10.88 -6.82 -2.26
CA ALA A 23 -10.89 -6.90 -0.80
C ALA A 23 -9.74 -6.12 -0.16
N ALA A 24 -8.52 -6.23 -0.69
CA ALA A 24 -7.37 -5.49 -0.15
C ALA A 24 -7.53 -3.98 -0.33
N ARG A 25 -8.05 -3.54 -1.48
CA ARG A 25 -8.32 -2.13 -1.76
C ARG A 25 -9.49 -1.58 -0.96
N ALA A 26 -10.52 -2.39 -0.71
CA ALA A 26 -11.68 -2.03 0.07
C ALA A 26 -11.35 -1.83 1.56
N GLU A 27 -10.42 -2.62 2.11
CA GLU A 27 -9.96 -2.43 3.49
C GLU A 27 -8.91 -1.34 3.65
N ALA A 28 -8.20 -0.99 2.59
CA ALA A 28 -7.16 0.03 2.64
C ALA A 28 -7.76 1.44 2.66
N ARG A 29 -7.19 2.28 3.52
CA ARG A 29 -7.47 3.71 3.55
C ARG A 29 -6.83 4.41 2.35
N GLN A 30 -5.62 3.99 1.97
CA GLN A 30 -4.88 4.53 0.82
C GLN A 30 -4.11 3.41 0.12
N VAL A 31 -3.97 3.55 -1.19
CA VAL A 31 -3.23 2.61 -2.02
C VAL A 31 -2.30 3.38 -2.95
N PHE A 32 -1.01 3.06 -2.93
CA PHE A 32 0.00 3.69 -3.77
C PHE A 32 0.68 2.66 -4.66
N ASN A 33 0.83 2.98 -5.94
CA ASN A 33 1.70 2.24 -6.83
C ASN A 33 3.14 2.76 -6.68
N LEU A 34 4.09 1.86 -6.47
CA LEU A 34 5.50 2.18 -6.28
C LEU A 34 6.27 2.09 -7.59
N LYS A 35 7.44 2.74 -7.65
CA LYS A 35 8.29 2.78 -8.85
C LYS A 35 8.83 1.40 -9.26
N ASP A 36 9.03 0.50 -8.33
CA ASP A 36 9.49 -0.87 -8.57
C ASP A 36 8.38 -1.80 -9.10
N GLY A 37 7.16 -1.28 -9.23
CA GLY A 37 5.98 -2.02 -9.71
C GLY A 37 5.17 -2.70 -8.60
N SER A 38 5.58 -2.60 -7.35
CA SER A 38 4.80 -3.05 -6.20
C SER A 38 3.66 -2.09 -5.84
N THR A 39 2.75 -2.53 -4.98
CA THR A 39 1.63 -1.73 -4.46
C THR A 39 1.70 -1.67 -2.94
N LEU A 40 1.68 -0.47 -2.39
CA LEU A 40 1.62 -0.20 -0.96
C LEU A 40 0.16 0.03 -0.53
N TYR A 41 -0.28 -0.69 0.49
CA TYR A 41 -1.57 -0.53 1.14
C TYR A 41 -1.38 0.10 2.51
N ILE A 42 -2.08 1.19 2.80
CA ILE A 42 -2.14 1.80 4.12
C ILE A 42 -3.53 1.55 4.71
N PHE A 43 -3.61 0.87 5.84
CA PHE A 43 -4.87 0.54 6.50
C PHE A 43 -5.36 1.67 7.42
N ASN A 44 -6.60 1.55 7.91
CA ASN A 44 -7.21 2.55 8.79
C ASN A 44 -6.46 2.77 10.11
N ASP A 45 -5.72 1.78 10.59
CA ASP A 45 -4.86 1.89 11.78
C ASP A 45 -3.47 2.51 11.47
N GLY A 46 -3.23 2.90 10.22
CA GLY A 46 -1.99 3.53 9.76
C GLY A 46 -0.85 2.55 9.46
N LYS A 47 -1.05 1.25 9.71
CA LYS A 47 -0.07 0.23 9.35
C LYS A 47 -0.12 -0.08 7.87
N MET A 48 0.98 -0.63 7.38
CA MET A 48 1.21 -0.84 5.96
C MET A 48 1.46 -2.30 5.63
N ALA A 49 1.06 -2.68 4.42
CA ALA A 49 1.46 -3.93 3.77
C ALA A 49 1.79 -3.67 2.30
N MET A 50 2.63 -4.53 1.73
CA MET A 50 3.06 -4.41 0.34
C MET A 50 2.69 -5.65 -0.45
N GLU A 51 2.17 -5.45 -1.63
CA GLU A 51 1.99 -6.45 -2.67
C GLU A 51 3.10 -6.28 -3.70
N ASP A 52 3.82 -7.35 -4.03
CA ASP A 52 4.86 -7.30 -5.05
C ASP A 52 4.26 -7.11 -6.45
N ARG A 53 5.14 -6.85 -7.42
CA ARG A 53 4.75 -6.68 -8.84
C ARG A 53 4.03 -7.89 -9.48
N TYR A 54 3.96 -9.01 -8.78
CA TYR A 54 3.33 -10.25 -9.21
C TYR A 54 2.03 -10.54 -8.46
N GLY A 55 1.52 -9.61 -7.65
CA GLY A 55 0.27 -9.79 -6.93
C GLY A 55 0.40 -10.55 -5.61
N ARG A 56 1.61 -10.71 -5.06
CA ARG A 56 1.84 -11.49 -3.83
C ARG A 56 2.12 -10.58 -2.65
N ALA A 57 1.55 -10.88 -1.49
CA ALA A 57 1.93 -10.20 -0.25
C ALA A 57 3.43 -10.39 0.02
N ALA A 58 4.14 -9.29 0.22
CA ALA A 58 5.59 -9.26 0.42
C ALA A 58 5.93 -8.47 1.67
N ARG A 59 6.68 -9.09 2.58
CA ARG A 59 7.18 -8.43 3.78
C ARG A 59 8.25 -7.41 3.39
N MET A 60 8.18 -6.24 3.99
CA MET A 60 9.16 -5.17 3.82
C MET A 60 9.83 -4.87 5.15
N LYS A 61 11.12 -4.51 5.09
CA LYS A 61 11.86 -4.15 6.30
C LYS A 61 11.28 -2.85 6.88
N PRO A 62 11.15 -2.74 8.21
CA PRO A 62 10.84 -1.46 8.85
C PRO A 62 11.82 -0.37 8.40
N ASP A 63 11.35 0.88 8.39
CA ASP A 63 12.14 2.06 7.99
C ASP A 63 12.63 2.08 6.54
N THR A 64 12.16 1.15 5.70
CA THR A 64 12.45 1.19 4.25
C THR A 64 11.77 2.40 3.63
N VAL A 65 12.54 3.20 2.88
CA VAL A 65 12.01 4.31 2.08
C VAL A 65 11.54 3.76 0.73
N MET A 66 10.25 3.91 0.47
CA MET A 66 9.59 3.60 -0.79
C MET A 66 9.36 4.87 -1.59
N GLU A 67 9.40 4.76 -2.91
CA GLU A 67 9.05 5.87 -3.80
C GLU A 67 7.83 5.49 -4.65
N THR A 68 6.78 6.29 -4.54
CA THR A 68 5.57 6.16 -5.34
C THR A 68 5.84 6.56 -6.79
N ARG A 69 4.95 6.15 -7.71
CA ARG A 69 5.04 6.52 -9.12
C ARG A 69 5.06 8.04 -9.37
N ASP A 70 4.40 8.82 -8.52
CA ASP A 70 4.37 10.29 -8.56
C ASP A 70 5.56 10.95 -7.81
N GLY A 71 6.51 10.16 -7.31
CA GLY A 71 7.74 10.65 -6.69
C GLY A 71 7.63 10.99 -5.20
N GLN A 72 6.50 10.68 -4.56
CA GLN A 72 6.35 10.78 -3.11
C GLN A 72 7.21 9.69 -2.43
N LYS A 73 7.89 10.08 -1.35
CA LYS A 73 8.63 9.14 -0.52
C LYS A 73 7.81 8.77 0.72
N ILE A 74 7.70 7.48 0.99
CA ILE A 74 6.96 6.93 2.14
C ILE A 74 7.92 6.02 2.92
N ILE A 75 7.92 6.13 4.24
CA ILE A 75 8.71 5.25 5.12
C ILE A 75 7.79 4.12 5.59
N MET A 76 8.25 2.88 5.49
CA MET A 76 7.50 1.70 5.91
C MET A 76 7.17 1.78 7.41
N HIS A 77 5.90 1.61 7.76
CA HIS A 77 5.42 1.55 9.13
C HIS A 77 4.46 0.38 9.35
N GLY A 78 4.74 -0.45 10.35
CA GLY A 78 3.99 -1.68 10.62
C GLY A 78 4.42 -2.87 9.75
N ASP A 79 3.80 -4.02 9.98
CA ASP A 79 4.00 -5.25 9.19
C ASP A 79 2.67 -6.02 9.11
N GLU A 80 1.81 -5.60 8.18
CA GLU A 80 0.48 -6.20 7.98
C GLU A 80 0.49 -7.21 6.82
N VAL A 81 1.63 -7.87 6.56
CA VAL A 81 1.77 -8.84 5.46
C VAL A 81 0.77 -9.99 5.56
N MET A 82 0.50 -10.48 6.77
CA MET A 82 -0.47 -11.57 7.01
C MET A 82 -1.91 -11.14 6.71
N ARG A 83 -2.26 -9.89 7.06
CA ARG A 83 -3.57 -9.32 6.74
C ARG A 83 -3.74 -9.21 5.24
N LEU A 84 -2.75 -8.66 4.56
CA LEU A 84 -2.76 -8.56 3.10
C LEU A 84 -2.87 -9.94 2.44
N GLU A 85 -2.10 -10.94 2.91
CA GLU A 85 -2.19 -12.30 2.38
C GLU A 85 -3.61 -12.88 2.52
N SER A 86 -4.28 -12.64 3.65
CA SER A 86 -5.67 -13.06 3.85
C SER A 86 -6.64 -12.37 2.88
N LEU A 87 -6.44 -11.09 2.60
CA LEU A 87 -7.30 -10.32 1.70
C LEU A 87 -7.12 -10.75 0.25
N LEU A 88 -5.88 -10.95 -0.19
CA LEU A 88 -5.58 -11.45 -1.54
C LEU A 88 -6.14 -12.87 -1.77
N LYS A 89 -6.10 -13.73 -0.74
CA LYS A 89 -6.73 -15.07 -0.81
C LYS A 89 -8.25 -14.98 -0.93
N LYS A 90 -8.88 -14.02 -0.25
CA LYS A 90 -10.33 -13.79 -0.33
C LYS A 90 -10.75 -13.41 -1.75
N ASP A 91 -10.02 -12.51 -2.40
CA ASP A 91 -10.30 -12.15 -3.80
C ASP A 91 -10.18 -13.35 -4.75
N HIS A 92 -9.22 -14.26 -4.51
CA HIS A 92 -9.08 -15.48 -5.31
C HIS A 92 -10.16 -16.53 -5.03
N SER A 93 -10.72 -16.57 -3.81
CA SER A 93 -11.79 -17.52 -3.46
C SER A 93 -13.18 -17.08 -3.92
N ASP A 94 -13.42 -15.77 -3.94
CA ASP A 94 -14.73 -15.18 -4.23
C ASP A 94 -14.99 -15.04 -5.76
N GLY A 95 -14.02 -15.44 -6.60
CA GLY A 95 -14.08 -15.39 -8.07
C GLY A 95 -14.63 -16.64 -8.78
N TYR A 96 -15.30 -17.57 -8.06
CA TYR A 96 -15.93 -18.78 -8.60
C TYR A 96 -17.45 -18.78 -8.49
#